data_AF-A0A520ICI5-F1
#
_entry.id   AF-A0A520ICI5-F1
#
_cell.length_a   1.000
_cell.length_b   1.000
_cell.length_c   1.000
_cell.angle_alpha   90.00
_cell.angle_beta   90.00
_cell.angle_gamma   90.00
#
_symmetry.space_group_name_H-M   'P 1'
#
loop_
_entity.id
_entity.type
_entity.pdbx_description
1 polymer ?
#
loop_
_entity_poly.entity_id
_entity_poly.type
_entity_poly.pdbx_seq_one_letter_code
_entity_poly.pdbx_strand_id
1 'polypeptide(L)'
;MAMTAVAAPSMRPWRRQMGVPRWGAVVGLAVERWLEAERDQLVLWLPVMLGGGIALWFALPDPAAWCVAILLLVASGLACLVVGQGGRAARALAIALLTAALGLGLIWTRSESVARPVLGGPTIASFSAEVEAIEPLVARKLVRLTLLPIGKGADTDGQPVALPYRVRVNLAEADAPKLLGTGAVVHLRARLMPPPLPAVPGAYDFARVAWFGGIGATGRGFAPVVVTTPSESGAGIRVAMSHHIVSRLEGSAGTRLARRGD
;
A
#
# COMPACT_ATOMS: atom_id res chain seq x y z
N MET A 1 -37.62 -58.44 -46.57
CA MET A 1 -37.60 -58.69 -45.11
C MET A 1 -36.67 -57.65 -44.50
N ALA A 2 -37.23 -56.52 -44.05
CA ALA A 2 -36.45 -55.37 -43.58
C ALA A 2 -36.26 -55.45 -42.06
N MET A 3 -35.00 -55.31 -41.61
CA MET A 3 -34.57 -55.33 -40.21
C MET A 3 -35.24 -54.23 -39.39
N THR A 4 -35.72 -54.60 -38.21
CA THR A 4 -36.23 -53.72 -37.16
C THR A 4 -35.09 -52.90 -36.56
N ALA A 5 -35.19 -51.58 -36.64
CA ALA A 5 -34.27 -50.66 -35.99
C ALA A 5 -34.51 -50.66 -34.47
N VAL A 6 -33.48 -51.00 -33.70
CA VAL A 6 -33.45 -50.89 -32.24
C VAL A 6 -33.39 -49.41 -31.87
N ALA A 7 -34.37 -48.93 -31.09
CA ALA A 7 -34.41 -47.57 -30.59
C ALA A 7 -33.22 -47.30 -29.64
N ALA A 8 -32.45 -46.25 -29.94
CA ALA A 8 -31.33 -45.79 -29.11
C ALA A 8 -31.81 -45.28 -27.74
N PRO A 9 -31.12 -45.59 -26.62
CA PRO A 9 -31.49 -45.10 -25.30
C PRO A 9 -31.29 -43.58 -25.23
N SER A 10 -32.37 -42.85 -24.91
CA SER A 10 -32.36 -41.39 -24.80
C SER A 10 -31.49 -40.92 -23.63
N MET A 11 -30.42 -40.17 -23.93
CA MET A 11 -29.65 -39.40 -22.96
C MET A 11 -30.47 -38.19 -22.49
N ARG A 12 -31.42 -38.39 -21.58
CA ARG A 12 -32.00 -37.30 -20.79
C ARG A 12 -31.13 -37.12 -19.54
N PRO A 13 -30.52 -35.93 -19.30
CA PRO A 13 -29.74 -35.71 -18.10
C PRO A 13 -30.66 -35.82 -16.88
N TRP A 14 -30.30 -36.73 -15.98
CA TRP A 14 -30.96 -36.93 -14.69
C TRP A 14 -31.03 -35.61 -13.94
N ARG A 15 -32.26 -35.16 -13.60
CA ARG A 15 -32.47 -34.07 -12.64
C ARG A 15 -31.77 -34.47 -11.34
N ARG A 16 -30.71 -33.75 -10.97
CA ARG A 16 -30.05 -33.90 -9.67
C ARG A 16 -31.05 -33.57 -8.57
N GLN A 17 -31.72 -34.58 -8.01
CA GLN A 17 -32.42 -34.53 -6.73
C GLN A 17 -31.37 -34.48 -5.61
N MET A 18 -30.63 -33.40 -5.49
CA MET A 18 -30.01 -33.05 -4.21
C MET A 18 -30.97 -32.10 -3.51
N GLY A 19 -31.94 -32.69 -2.80
CA GLY A 19 -32.86 -31.94 -1.95
C GLY A 19 -32.06 -31.25 -0.85
N VAL A 20 -32.00 -29.92 -0.90
CA VAL A 20 -31.46 -29.11 0.20
C VAL A 20 -32.27 -29.47 1.44
N PRO A 21 -31.64 -29.89 2.55
CA PRO A 21 -32.39 -30.34 3.71
C PRO A 21 -33.26 -29.20 4.25
N ARG A 22 -34.49 -29.51 4.70
CA ARG A 22 -35.56 -28.53 4.99
C ARG A 22 -35.12 -27.40 5.94
N TRP A 23 -34.16 -27.63 6.84
CA TRP A 23 -33.58 -26.62 7.72
C TRP A 23 -32.66 -25.64 6.99
N GLY A 24 -31.85 -26.10 6.03
CA GLY A 24 -31.04 -25.24 5.14
C GLY A 24 -31.90 -24.37 4.22
N ALA A 25 -33.07 -24.87 3.81
CA ALA A 25 -34.04 -24.08 3.05
C ALA A 25 -34.69 -22.95 3.88
N VAL A 26 -34.99 -23.19 5.17
CA VAL A 26 -35.57 -22.17 6.06
C VAL A 26 -34.53 -21.10 6.45
N VAL A 27 -33.29 -21.49 6.74
CA VAL A 27 -32.20 -20.53 6.97
C VAL A 27 -31.90 -19.73 5.71
N GLY A 28 -31.89 -20.37 4.53
CA GLY A 28 -31.72 -19.69 3.25
C GLY A 28 -32.79 -18.62 3.02
N LEU A 29 -34.06 -18.93 3.27
CA LEU A 29 -35.16 -17.97 3.14
C LEU A 29 -35.11 -16.82 4.16
N ALA A 30 -34.65 -17.08 5.40
CA ALA A 30 -34.47 -16.05 6.41
C ALA A 30 -33.32 -15.10 6.05
N VAL A 31 -32.21 -15.64 5.57
CA VAL A 31 -31.07 -14.88 5.06
C VAL A 31 -31.46 -14.06 3.83
N GLU A 32 -32.25 -14.62 2.91
CA GLU A 32 -32.77 -13.90 1.74
C GLU A 32 -33.66 -12.73 2.13
N ARG A 33 -34.58 -12.91 3.09
CA ARG A 33 -35.43 -11.81 3.57
C ARG A 33 -34.65 -10.72 4.30
N TRP A 34 -33.63 -11.08 5.07
CA TRP A 34 -32.76 -10.11 5.73
C TRP A 34 -31.92 -9.33 4.73
N LEU A 35 -31.35 -10.00 3.73
CA LEU A 35 -30.61 -9.35 2.63
C LEU A 35 -31.51 -8.47 1.75
N GLU A 36 -32.81 -8.79 1.62
CA GLU A 36 -33.78 -7.94 0.94
C GLU A 36 -34.07 -6.64 1.70
N ALA A 37 -34.10 -6.69 3.04
CA ALA A 37 -34.24 -5.52 3.89
C ALA A 37 -32.99 -4.63 3.83
N GLU A 38 -31.79 -5.24 3.77
CA GLU A 38 -30.49 -4.55 3.81
C GLU A 38 -29.90 -4.25 2.41
N ARG A 39 -30.71 -4.32 1.35
CA ARG A 39 -30.28 -4.20 -0.06
C ARG A 39 -29.37 -3.01 -0.38
N ASP A 40 -29.64 -1.86 0.21
CA ASP A 40 -28.89 -0.63 -0.06
C ASP A 40 -27.53 -0.64 0.66
N GLN A 41 -27.39 -1.45 1.72
CA GLN A 41 -26.13 -1.61 2.44
C GLN A 41 -25.18 -2.59 1.77
N LEU A 42 -25.63 -3.47 0.88
CA LEU A 42 -24.74 -4.41 0.18
C LEU A 42 -23.65 -3.71 -0.64
N VAL A 43 -23.94 -2.53 -1.18
CA VAL A 43 -22.94 -1.70 -1.87
C VAL A 43 -21.89 -1.17 -0.88
N LEU A 44 -22.28 -0.88 0.36
CA LEU A 44 -21.35 -0.44 1.41
C LEU A 44 -20.41 -1.56 1.89
N TRP A 45 -20.72 -2.82 1.59
CA TRP A 45 -19.83 -3.95 1.90
C TRP A 45 -18.78 -4.22 0.82
N LEU A 46 -18.90 -3.62 -0.37
CA LEU A 46 -17.90 -3.78 -1.44
C LEU A 46 -16.48 -3.38 -1.00
N PRO A 47 -16.26 -2.22 -0.33
CA PRO A 47 -14.93 -1.87 0.18
C PRO A 47 -14.41 -2.85 1.23
N VAL A 48 -15.29 -3.44 2.04
CA VAL A 48 -14.92 -4.42 3.07
C VAL A 48 -14.46 -5.73 2.41
N MET A 49 -15.17 -6.20 1.39
CA MET A 49 -14.80 -7.41 0.63
C MET A 49 -13.51 -7.19 -0.15
N LEU A 50 -13.35 -6.03 -0.77
CA LEU A 50 -12.11 -5.64 -1.46
C LEU A 50 -10.93 -5.59 -0.46
N GLY A 51 -11.12 -4.94 0.69
CA GLY A 51 -10.14 -4.89 1.76
C GLY A 51 -9.82 -6.27 2.34
N GLY A 52 -10.79 -7.18 2.42
CA GLY A 52 -10.60 -8.57 2.81
C GLY A 52 -9.71 -9.33 1.83
N GLY A 53 -9.88 -9.10 0.53
CA GLY A 53 -8.98 -9.62 -0.52
C GLY A 53 -7.55 -9.11 -0.37
N ILE A 54 -7.38 -7.81 -0.06
CA ILE A 54 -6.06 -7.22 0.20
C ILE A 54 -5.44 -7.81 1.47
N ALA A 55 -6.21 -7.96 2.54
CA ALA A 55 -5.74 -8.56 3.79
C ALA A 55 -5.31 -10.02 3.59
N LEU A 56 -6.03 -10.77 2.77
CA LEU A 56 -5.70 -12.14 2.42
C LEU A 56 -4.33 -12.23 1.73
N TRP A 57 -3.99 -11.29 0.83
CA TRP A 57 -2.65 -11.24 0.22
C TRP A 57 -1.53 -11.17 1.25
N PHE A 58 -1.70 -10.38 2.32
CA PHE A 58 -0.70 -10.28 3.41
C PHE A 58 -0.62 -11.52 4.30
N ALA A 59 -1.69 -12.31 4.37
CA ALA A 59 -1.70 -13.56 5.13
C ALA A 59 -1.03 -14.71 4.37
N LEU A 60 -0.96 -14.63 3.04
CA LEU A 60 -0.45 -15.69 2.19
C LEU A 60 1.05 -15.49 1.89
N PRO A 61 1.88 -16.55 2.01
CA PRO A 61 3.33 -16.42 1.98
C PRO A 61 3.93 -16.41 0.56
N ASP A 62 3.29 -17.06 -0.42
CA ASP A 62 3.89 -17.30 -1.72
C ASP A 62 2.96 -16.99 -2.91
N PRO A 63 3.53 -16.69 -4.10
CA PRO A 63 2.73 -16.38 -5.29
C PRO A 63 1.82 -17.52 -5.75
N ALA A 64 2.18 -18.79 -5.50
CA ALA A 64 1.34 -19.91 -5.87
C ALA A 64 0.09 -19.96 -4.98
N ALA A 65 0.23 -19.70 -3.67
CA ALA A 65 -0.88 -19.54 -2.76
C ALA A 65 -1.80 -18.40 -3.21
N TRP A 66 -1.27 -17.26 -3.68
CA TRP A 66 -2.08 -16.16 -4.21
C TRP A 66 -2.91 -16.62 -5.42
N CYS A 67 -2.29 -17.30 -6.39
CA CYS A 67 -3.01 -17.90 -7.52
C CYS A 67 -4.13 -18.83 -7.07
N VAL A 68 -3.83 -19.75 -6.14
CA VAL A 68 -4.81 -20.71 -5.61
C VAL A 68 -5.96 -19.97 -4.92
N ALA A 69 -5.68 -18.93 -4.12
CA ALA A 69 -6.70 -18.13 -3.48
C ALA A 69 -7.60 -17.40 -4.49
N ILE A 70 -7.04 -16.78 -5.54
CA ILE A 70 -7.84 -16.16 -6.61
C ILE A 70 -8.74 -17.22 -7.27
N LEU A 71 -8.17 -18.36 -7.65
CA LEU A 71 -8.92 -19.43 -8.32
C LEU A 71 -10.05 -19.97 -7.43
N LEU A 72 -9.80 -20.17 -6.13
CA LEU A 72 -10.82 -20.62 -5.19
C LEU A 72 -11.92 -19.59 -4.99
N LEU A 73 -11.58 -18.30 -4.86
CA LEU A 73 -12.56 -17.22 -4.73
C LEU A 73 -13.43 -17.07 -5.99
N VAL A 74 -12.82 -17.16 -7.17
CA VAL A 74 -13.55 -17.09 -8.44
C VAL A 74 -14.41 -18.35 -8.64
N ALA A 75 -13.86 -19.55 -8.41
CA ALA A 75 -14.60 -20.80 -8.56
C ALA A 75 -15.78 -20.89 -7.59
N SER A 76 -15.61 -20.49 -6.34
CA SER A 76 -16.69 -20.43 -5.35
C SER A 76 -17.74 -19.38 -5.72
N GLY A 77 -17.32 -18.19 -6.20
CA GLY A 77 -18.23 -17.17 -6.69
C GLY A 77 -19.09 -17.65 -7.88
N LEU A 78 -18.47 -18.31 -8.86
CA LEU A 78 -19.16 -18.91 -10.00
C LEU A 78 -20.08 -20.05 -9.58
N ALA A 79 -19.65 -20.91 -8.65
CA ALA A 79 -20.47 -21.99 -8.10
C ALA A 79 -21.73 -21.44 -7.41
N CYS A 80 -21.62 -20.32 -6.68
CA CYS A 80 -22.78 -19.64 -6.09
C CYS A 80 -23.78 -19.19 -7.15
N LEU A 81 -23.31 -18.64 -8.29
CA LEU A 81 -24.19 -18.21 -9.38
C LEU A 81 -24.92 -19.39 -10.04
N VAL A 82 -24.25 -20.54 -10.20
CA VAL A 82 -24.83 -21.73 -10.84
C VAL A 82 -25.80 -22.47 -9.91
N VAL A 83 -25.42 -22.66 -8.64
CA VAL A 83 -26.23 -23.41 -7.66
C VAL A 83 -27.39 -22.57 -7.13
N GLY A 84 -27.23 -21.25 -7.05
CA GLY A 84 -28.20 -20.34 -6.45
C GLY A 84 -29.51 -20.17 -7.23
N GLN A 85 -29.65 -20.75 -8.44
CA GLN A 85 -30.87 -20.74 -9.27
C GLN A 85 -31.62 -19.39 -9.35
N GLY A 86 -30.92 -18.25 -9.19
CA GLY A 86 -31.51 -16.90 -9.26
C GLY A 86 -31.78 -16.21 -7.91
N GLY A 87 -31.51 -16.86 -6.76
CA GLY A 87 -31.59 -16.22 -5.44
C GLY A 87 -30.63 -15.03 -5.31
N ARG A 88 -31.13 -13.89 -4.79
CA ARG A 88 -30.34 -12.64 -4.67
C ARG A 88 -29.17 -12.79 -3.69
N ALA A 89 -29.33 -13.64 -2.66
CA ALA A 89 -28.26 -13.94 -1.70
C ALA A 89 -27.06 -14.61 -2.37
N ALA A 90 -27.30 -15.56 -3.28
CA ALA A 90 -26.23 -16.20 -4.03
C ALA A 90 -25.49 -15.22 -4.95
N ARG A 91 -26.20 -14.24 -5.53
CA ARG A 91 -25.58 -13.15 -6.31
C ARG A 91 -24.76 -12.22 -5.43
N ALA A 92 -25.27 -11.83 -4.25
CA ALA A 92 -24.54 -10.99 -3.32
C ALA A 92 -23.24 -11.67 -2.84
N LEU A 93 -23.31 -12.95 -2.49
CA LEU A 93 -22.14 -13.74 -2.11
C LEU A 93 -21.14 -13.90 -3.27
N ALA A 94 -21.63 -14.14 -4.48
CA ALA A 94 -20.78 -14.19 -5.66
C ALA A 94 -20.06 -12.86 -5.91
N ILE A 95 -20.78 -11.72 -5.81
CA ILE A 95 -20.18 -10.40 -5.95
C ILE A 95 -19.13 -10.16 -4.86
N ALA A 96 -19.41 -10.55 -3.61
CA ALA A 96 -18.46 -10.43 -2.51
C ALA A 96 -17.16 -11.20 -2.79
N LEU A 97 -17.27 -12.47 -3.20
CA LEU A 97 -16.12 -13.32 -3.51
C LEU A 97 -15.31 -12.82 -4.71
N LEU A 98 -15.99 -12.37 -5.77
CA LEU A 98 -15.33 -11.78 -6.93
C LEU A 98 -14.64 -10.45 -6.59
N THR A 99 -15.25 -9.63 -5.73
CA THR A 99 -14.66 -8.37 -5.28
C THR A 99 -13.43 -8.62 -4.40
N ALA A 100 -13.44 -9.66 -3.57
CA ALA A 100 -12.27 -10.09 -2.80
C ALA A 100 -11.15 -10.61 -3.73
N ALA A 101 -11.47 -11.39 -4.76
CA ALA A 101 -10.51 -11.85 -5.76
C ALA A 101 -9.88 -10.65 -6.51
N LEU A 102 -10.70 -9.66 -6.88
CA LEU A 102 -10.22 -8.40 -7.47
C LEU A 102 -9.30 -7.64 -6.52
N GLY A 103 -9.64 -7.53 -5.24
CA GLY A 103 -8.79 -6.90 -4.22
C GLY A 103 -7.41 -7.56 -4.13
N LEU A 104 -7.37 -8.90 -4.14
CA LEU A 104 -6.12 -9.67 -4.09
C LEU A 104 -5.29 -9.51 -5.37
N GLY A 105 -5.95 -9.48 -6.54
CA GLY A 105 -5.28 -9.17 -7.82
C GLY A 105 -4.73 -7.75 -7.87
N LEU A 106 -5.49 -6.76 -7.41
CA LEU A 106 -5.08 -5.35 -7.40
C LEU A 106 -3.84 -5.12 -6.54
N ILE A 107 -3.80 -5.68 -5.33
CA ILE A 107 -2.63 -5.54 -4.46
C ILE A 107 -1.41 -6.25 -5.06
N TRP A 108 -1.59 -7.41 -5.71
CA TRP A 108 -0.50 -8.09 -6.41
C TRP A 108 0.02 -7.28 -7.60
N THR A 109 -0.83 -6.78 -8.50
CA THR A 109 -0.36 -5.93 -9.61
C THR A 109 0.35 -4.67 -9.09
N ARG A 110 -0.17 -4.08 -8.02
CA ARG A 110 0.51 -2.97 -7.34
C ARG A 110 1.85 -3.39 -6.78
N SER A 111 1.91 -4.57 -6.18
CA SER A 111 3.11 -5.08 -5.55
C SER A 111 4.26 -5.22 -6.57
N GLU A 112 3.97 -5.76 -7.74
CA GLU A 112 4.93 -5.85 -8.85
C GLU A 112 5.30 -4.46 -9.41
N SER A 113 4.32 -3.55 -9.55
CA SER A 113 4.59 -2.20 -10.07
C SER A 113 5.52 -1.36 -9.18
N VAL A 114 5.53 -1.67 -7.89
CA VAL A 114 6.30 -0.93 -6.87
C VAL A 114 7.61 -1.64 -6.53
N ALA A 115 7.82 -2.87 -6.99
CA ALA A 115 9.04 -3.62 -6.80
C ALA A 115 10.24 -2.88 -7.43
N ARG A 116 10.91 -2.07 -6.60
CA ARG A 116 12.12 -1.34 -6.97
C ARG A 116 13.32 -1.89 -6.21
N PRO A 117 14.52 -1.86 -6.81
CA PRO A 117 15.73 -2.28 -6.14
C PRO A 117 15.92 -1.50 -4.84
N VAL A 118 16.10 -2.24 -3.73
CA VAL A 118 16.46 -1.70 -2.42
C VAL A 118 17.97 -1.75 -2.30
N LEU A 119 18.55 -0.82 -1.53
CA LEU A 119 19.99 -0.82 -1.27
C LEU A 119 20.41 -2.13 -0.57
N GLY A 120 21.46 -2.79 -1.05
CA GLY A 120 21.90 -4.10 -0.54
C GLY A 120 22.56 -4.06 0.84
N GLY A 121 23.00 -2.88 1.31
CA GLY A 121 23.63 -2.73 2.61
C GLY A 121 23.85 -1.26 2.98
N PRO A 122 24.33 -0.98 4.20
CA PRO A 122 24.69 0.36 4.62
C PRO A 122 25.83 0.91 3.77
N THR A 123 25.62 2.06 3.11
CA THR A 123 26.63 2.68 2.23
C THR A 123 26.64 4.18 2.43
N ILE A 124 27.82 4.80 2.39
CA ILE A 124 27.97 6.25 2.43
C ILE A 124 28.21 6.72 0.99
N ALA A 125 27.20 7.32 0.37
CA ALA A 125 27.31 7.76 -1.02
C ALA A 125 27.22 9.30 -1.13
N SER A 126 28.02 9.88 -2.01
CA SER A 126 27.80 11.22 -2.55
C SER A 126 27.00 11.10 -3.84
N PHE A 127 25.95 11.90 -3.98
CA PHE A 127 25.10 11.89 -5.17
C PHE A 127 24.36 13.20 -5.36
N SER A 128 23.98 13.44 -6.62
CA SER A 128 23.05 14.50 -6.99
C SER A 128 21.63 13.94 -6.99
N ALA A 129 20.67 14.68 -6.47
CA ALA A 129 19.27 14.28 -6.45
C ALA A 129 18.33 15.47 -6.57
N GLU A 130 17.18 15.23 -7.17
CA GLU A 130 16.07 16.17 -7.17
C GLU A 130 15.25 16.04 -5.88
N VAL A 131 14.85 17.16 -5.30
CA VAL A 131 14.03 17.20 -4.09
C VAL A 131 12.55 17.09 -4.48
N GLU A 132 11.93 15.94 -4.28
CA GLU A 132 10.50 15.77 -4.55
C GLU A 132 9.62 16.35 -3.44
N ALA A 133 9.99 16.12 -2.18
CA ALA A 133 9.21 16.58 -1.04
C ALA A 133 10.09 16.98 0.13
N ILE A 134 9.66 18.06 0.80
CA ILE A 134 10.29 18.60 2.00
C ILE A 134 9.28 18.53 3.14
N GLU A 135 9.58 17.74 4.15
CA GLU A 135 8.81 17.61 5.38
C GLU A 135 9.63 18.16 6.57
N PRO A 136 9.36 19.39 7.04
CA PRO A 136 10.05 19.94 8.21
C PRO A 136 9.57 19.25 9.49
N LEU A 137 10.48 18.59 10.20
CA LEU A 137 10.26 18.02 11.54
C LEU A 137 10.78 19.00 12.60
N VAL A 138 10.04 20.10 12.76
CA VAL A 138 10.37 21.24 13.65
C VAL A 138 10.66 20.77 15.09
N ALA A 139 9.88 19.81 15.61
CA ALA A 139 10.05 19.27 16.97
C ALA A 139 11.42 18.60 17.21
N ARG A 140 12.10 18.14 16.16
CA ARG A 140 13.40 17.46 16.25
C ARG A 140 14.55 18.27 15.63
N LYS A 141 14.29 19.50 15.17
CA LYS A 141 15.25 20.33 14.39
C LYS A 141 15.84 19.59 13.19
N LEU A 142 15.01 18.78 12.53
CA LEU A 142 15.37 17.96 11.37
C LEU A 142 14.46 18.30 10.21
N VAL A 143 15.00 18.23 8.99
CA VAL A 143 14.24 18.33 7.75
C VAL A 143 14.32 16.97 7.06
N ARG A 144 13.16 16.37 6.81
CA ARG A 144 13.06 15.11 6.06
C ARG A 144 12.88 15.44 4.58
N LEU A 145 13.85 15.03 3.77
CA LEU A 145 13.86 15.22 2.34
C LEU A 145 13.57 13.88 1.66
N THR A 146 12.64 13.88 0.73
CA THR A 146 12.45 12.79 -0.24
C THR A 146 13.15 13.18 -1.52
N LEU A 147 14.17 12.42 -1.89
CA LEU A 147 15.11 12.71 -2.95
C LEU A 147 15.00 11.67 -4.06
N LEU A 148 15.06 12.10 -5.32
CA LEU A 148 15.22 11.24 -6.49
C LEU A 148 16.67 11.36 -7.00
N PRO A 149 17.53 10.36 -6.77
CA PRO A 149 18.89 10.38 -7.28
C PRO A 149 18.94 10.53 -8.80
N ILE A 150 19.75 11.47 -9.27
CA ILE A 150 20.04 11.71 -10.68
C ILE A 150 21.43 11.15 -10.95
N GLY A 151 21.49 10.04 -11.70
CA GLY A 151 22.74 9.37 -12.06
C GLY A 151 23.20 8.34 -11.00
N LYS A 152 24.46 7.95 -11.10
CA LYS A 152 25.09 7.00 -10.15
C LYS A 152 25.71 7.77 -8.99
N GLY A 153 25.57 7.24 -7.77
CA GLY A 153 26.30 7.76 -6.63
C GLY A 153 27.77 7.35 -6.69
N ALA A 154 28.63 8.03 -5.94
CA ALA A 154 29.99 7.61 -5.69
C ALA A 154 30.14 7.26 -4.20
N ASP A 155 30.76 6.12 -3.89
CA ASP A 155 31.18 5.82 -2.52
C ASP A 155 32.38 6.71 -2.13
N THR A 156 32.77 6.62 -0.86
CA THR A 156 33.96 7.26 -0.29
C THR A 156 35.24 6.94 -1.08
N ASP A 157 35.32 5.74 -1.66
CA ASP A 157 36.44 5.29 -2.49
C ASP A 157 36.27 5.64 -3.99
N GLY A 158 35.28 6.47 -4.33
CA GLY A 158 34.98 6.89 -5.70
C GLY A 158 34.32 5.82 -6.58
N GLN A 159 33.96 4.67 -6.01
CA GLN A 159 33.32 3.59 -6.75
C GLN A 159 31.85 3.91 -7.06
N PRO A 160 31.35 3.58 -8.25
CA PRO A 160 29.96 3.86 -8.62
C PRO A 160 28.99 2.98 -7.80
N VAL A 161 28.11 3.61 -7.04
CA VAL A 161 27.05 2.97 -6.27
C VAL A 161 25.73 3.10 -7.01
N ALA A 162 25.04 1.97 -7.23
CA ALA A 162 23.69 1.95 -7.76
C ALA A 162 22.72 2.43 -6.67
N LEU A 163 22.19 3.64 -6.84
CA LEU A 163 21.22 4.23 -5.93
C LEU A 163 19.78 3.84 -6.32
N PRO A 164 18.88 3.63 -5.34
CA PRO A 164 17.49 3.36 -5.63
C PRO A 164 16.80 4.63 -6.13
N TYR A 165 15.66 4.46 -6.81
CA TYR A 165 14.93 5.56 -7.44
C TYR A 165 14.49 6.66 -6.48
N ARG A 166 14.13 6.31 -5.24
CA ARG A 166 13.69 7.26 -4.22
C ARG A 166 14.39 6.97 -2.90
N VAL A 167 15.00 8.01 -2.34
CA VAL A 167 15.79 7.97 -1.12
C VAL A 167 15.21 8.97 -0.13
N ARG A 168 15.01 8.56 1.12
CA ARG A 168 14.56 9.46 2.19
C ARG A 168 15.72 9.81 3.10
N VAL A 169 16.09 11.08 3.15
CA VAL A 169 17.23 11.56 3.94
C VAL A 169 16.74 12.54 4.99
N ASN A 170 17.19 12.37 6.24
CA ASN A 170 17.01 13.38 7.27
C ASN A 170 18.27 14.26 7.33
N LEU A 171 18.08 15.57 7.21
CA LEU A 171 19.11 16.59 7.31
C LEU A 171 18.86 17.42 8.58
N ALA A 172 19.92 17.93 9.22
CA ALA A 172 19.74 18.91 10.30
C ALA A 172 19.22 20.23 9.72
N GLU A 173 18.28 20.88 10.41
CA GLU A 173 17.70 22.15 9.95
C GLU A 173 18.76 23.25 9.78
N ALA A 174 19.81 23.24 10.60
CA ALA A 174 20.95 24.16 10.50
C ALA A 174 21.78 23.95 9.21
N ASP A 175 21.78 22.72 8.68
CA ASP A 175 22.56 22.35 7.49
C ASP A 175 21.75 22.45 6.19
N ALA A 176 20.48 22.87 6.27
CA ALA A 176 19.60 23.05 5.12
C ALA A 176 19.83 24.43 4.48
N PRO A 177 20.44 24.53 3.28
CA PRO A 177 20.55 25.80 2.56
C PRO A 177 19.17 26.46 2.32
N LYS A 178 19.13 27.79 2.43
CA LYS A 178 17.89 28.59 2.26
C LYS A 178 17.24 28.47 0.87
N LEU A 179 17.99 27.97 -0.13
CA LEU A 179 17.54 27.74 -1.51
C LEU A 179 16.97 26.32 -1.74
N LEU A 180 16.86 25.49 -0.70
CA LEU A 180 16.17 24.20 -0.76
C LEU A 180 14.66 24.41 -0.92
N GLY A 181 14.14 24.04 -2.09
CA GLY A 181 12.71 23.95 -2.37
C GLY A 181 12.39 22.67 -3.12
N THR A 182 11.09 22.35 -3.27
CA THR A 182 10.64 21.23 -4.10
C THR A 182 11.03 21.45 -5.55
N GLY A 183 11.63 20.47 -6.20
CA GLY A 183 12.21 20.56 -7.55
C GLY A 183 13.64 21.11 -7.60
N ALA A 184 14.25 21.46 -6.45
CA ALA A 184 15.67 21.80 -6.44
C ALA A 184 16.54 20.55 -6.69
N VAL A 185 17.63 20.72 -7.43
CA VAL A 185 18.66 19.69 -7.58
C VAL A 185 19.78 19.97 -6.59
N VAL A 186 20.05 19.01 -5.72
CA VAL A 186 21.05 19.11 -4.66
C VAL A 186 22.10 18.01 -4.79
N HIS A 187 23.35 18.37 -4.53
CA HIS A 187 24.46 17.46 -4.36
C HIS A 187 24.80 17.34 -2.88
N LEU A 188 24.74 16.12 -2.35
CA LEU A 188 25.01 15.87 -0.94
C LEU A 188 25.64 14.51 -0.71
N ARG A 189 26.29 14.38 0.44
CA ARG A 189 26.79 13.11 0.97
C ARG A 189 25.81 12.60 2.02
N ALA A 190 25.36 11.36 1.90
CA ALA A 190 24.48 10.75 2.90
C ALA A 190 24.92 9.33 3.25
N ARG A 191 24.74 8.98 4.53
CA ARG A 191 24.76 7.58 4.95
C ARG A 191 23.39 6.99 4.70
N LEU A 192 23.33 6.08 3.74
CA LEU A 192 22.13 5.37 3.34
C LEU A 192 22.11 3.98 3.97
N MET A 193 20.92 3.57 4.40
CA MET A 193 20.66 2.26 4.94
C MET A 193 19.39 1.69 4.30
N PRO A 194 19.32 0.37 4.11
CA PRO A 194 18.06 -0.27 3.75
C PRO A 194 17.00 0.05 4.84
N PRO A 195 15.72 0.17 4.46
CA PRO A 195 14.64 0.32 5.43
C PRO A 195 14.70 -0.80 6.48
N PRO A 196 14.63 -0.48 7.79
CA PRO A 196 14.75 -1.48 8.83
C PRO A 196 13.55 -2.43 8.82
N LEU A 197 13.83 -3.72 8.95
CA LEU A 197 12.83 -4.76 9.19
C LEU A 197 12.14 -4.54 10.55
N PRO A 198 10.92 -5.07 10.74
CA PRO A 198 10.24 -5.02 12.04
C PRO A 198 11.10 -5.64 13.13
N ALA A 199 11.23 -4.94 14.26
CA ALA A 199 12.12 -5.35 15.36
C ALA A 199 11.65 -6.63 16.06
N VAL A 200 10.34 -6.88 16.07
CA VAL A 200 9.71 -8.09 16.62
C VAL A 200 8.54 -8.53 15.73
N PRO A 201 8.18 -9.82 15.74
CA PRO A 201 6.98 -10.29 15.05
C PRO A 201 5.73 -9.53 15.52
N GLY A 202 4.94 -9.02 14.58
CA GLY A 202 3.72 -8.24 14.87
C GLY A 202 3.94 -6.76 15.20
N ALA A 203 5.19 -6.29 15.33
CA ALA A 203 5.45 -4.86 15.43
C ALA A 203 5.25 -4.14 14.09
N TYR A 204 5.21 -2.81 14.16
CA TYR A 204 5.07 -1.95 12.99
C TYR A 204 6.19 -2.20 11.97
N ASP A 205 5.78 -2.52 10.74
CA ASP A 205 6.67 -2.86 9.64
C ASP A 205 7.03 -1.61 8.81
N PHE A 206 8.15 -0.97 9.18
CA PHE A 206 8.66 0.21 8.48
C PHE A 206 9.12 -0.11 7.05
N ALA A 207 9.70 -1.29 6.84
CA ALA A 207 10.19 -1.72 5.54
C ALA A 207 9.03 -1.84 4.54
N ARG A 208 7.88 -2.39 4.95
CA ARG A 208 6.69 -2.50 4.11
C ARG A 208 6.15 -1.14 3.68
N VAL A 209 6.01 -0.20 4.61
CA VAL A 209 5.50 1.14 4.28
C VAL A 209 6.49 1.89 3.38
N ALA A 210 7.80 1.75 3.63
CA ALA A 210 8.83 2.31 2.77
C ALA A 210 8.77 1.71 1.36
N TRP A 211 8.58 0.39 1.26
CA TRP A 211 8.47 -0.33 0.01
C TRP A 211 7.28 0.14 -0.82
N PHE A 212 6.06 0.19 -0.23
CA PHE A 212 4.88 0.72 -0.93
C PHE A 212 5.01 2.21 -1.32
N GLY A 213 5.82 2.97 -0.56
CA GLY A 213 6.21 4.34 -0.91
C GLY A 213 7.26 4.45 -2.02
N GLY A 214 7.79 3.33 -2.52
CA GLY A 214 8.88 3.26 -3.48
C GLY A 214 10.24 3.68 -2.93
N ILE A 215 10.38 3.76 -1.60
CA ILE A 215 11.59 4.24 -0.91
C ILE A 215 12.57 3.09 -0.76
N GLY A 216 13.64 3.10 -1.54
CA GLY A 216 14.64 2.03 -1.54
C GLY A 216 15.80 2.26 -0.56
N ALA A 217 15.92 3.44 0.04
CA ALA A 217 16.89 3.71 1.08
C ALA A 217 16.42 4.83 2.02
N THR A 218 16.81 4.73 3.28
CA THR A 218 16.62 5.78 4.29
C THR A 218 17.95 6.14 4.93
N GLY A 219 18.18 7.40 5.26
CA GLY A 219 19.50 7.81 5.70
C GLY A 219 19.57 9.16 6.41
N ARG A 220 20.81 9.52 6.77
CA ARG A 220 21.14 10.85 7.29
C ARG A 220 22.11 11.53 6.32
N GLY A 221 21.77 12.76 5.97
CA GLY A 221 22.61 13.63 5.13
C GLY A 221 23.67 14.31 5.98
N PHE A 222 24.84 14.52 5.41
CA PHE A 222 25.92 15.29 6.01
C PHE A 222 26.10 16.61 5.25
N ALA A 223 26.47 17.66 5.98
CA ALA A 223 26.96 18.89 5.38
C ALA A 223 28.35 18.66 4.72
N PRO A 224 28.69 19.41 3.66
CA PRO A 224 27.89 20.46 3.01
C PRO A 224 26.87 19.91 2.00
N VAL A 225 25.70 20.56 1.93
CA VAL A 225 24.70 20.33 0.86
C VAL A 225 24.82 21.46 -0.15
N VAL A 226 25.17 21.12 -1.39
CA VAL A 226 25.34 22.09 -2.48
C VAL A 226 24.09 22.08 -3.34
N VAL A 227 23.45 23.23 -3.53
CA VAL A 227 22.30 23.35 -4.45
C VAL A 227 22.84 23.65 -5.84
N THR A 228 22.72 22.69 -6.75
CA THR A 228 23.16 22.83 -8.15
C THR A 228 22.14 23.57 -8.99
N THR A 229 20.84 23.31 -8.73
CA THR A 229 19.74 23.98 -9.40
C THR A 229 18.75 24.42 -8.32
N PRO A 230 18.55 25.74 -8.12
CA PRO A 230 17.61 26.23 -7.13
C PRO A 230 16.18 25.87 -7.54
N SER A 231 15.30 25.70 -6.56
CA SER A 231 13.89 25.48 -6.84
C SER A 231 13.25 26.74 -7.44
N GLU A 232 12.48 26.57 -8.52
CA GLU A 232 11.63 27.63 -9.07
C GLU A 232 10.33 27.81 -8.26
N SER A 233 10.00 26.84 -7.39
CA SER A 233 8.79 26.84 -6.59
C SER A 233 9.08 27.34 -5.18
N GLY A 234 8.53 28.49 -4.82
CA GLY A 234 8.57 28.98 -3.45
C GLY A 234 8.02 27.96 -2.44
N ALA A 235 8.36 28.10 -1.16
CA ALA A 235 7.89 27.21 -0.10
C ALA A 235 6.36 26.99 -0.21
N GLY A 236 5.95 25.77 -0.55
CA GLY A 236 4.53 25.47 -0.81
C GLY A 236 3.64 25.89 0.35
N ILE A 237 2.36 26.16 0.08
CA ILE A 237 1.39 26.73 1.04
C ILE A 237 1.44 26.03 2.42
N ARG A 238 1.62 24.71 2.46
CA ARG A 238 1.75 23.93 3.71
C ARG A 238 3.00 24.32 4.52
N VAL A 239 4.14 24.49 3.86
CA VAL A 239 5.40 24.90 4.52
C VAL A 239 5.27 26.34 5.03
N ALA A 240 4.67 27.23 4.23
CA ALA A 240 4.39 28.60 4.64
C ALA A 240 3.44 28.67 5.85
N MET A 241 2.37 27.87 5.87
CA MET A 241 1.44 27.77 7.00
C MET A 241 2.11 27.20 8.25
N SER A 242 2.91 26.12 8.12
CA SER A 242 3.65 25.56 9.26
C SER A 242 4.61 26.59 9.86
N HIS A 243 5.36 27.32 9.04
CA HIS A 243 6.25 28.38 9.50
C HIS A 243 5.49 29.55 10.16
N HIS A 244 4.32 29.92 9.60
CA HIS A 244 3.45 30.92 10.20
C HIS A 244 2.93 30.50 11.57
N ILE A 245 2.46 29.25 11.72
CA ILE A 245 1.97 28.73 13.00
C ILE A 245 3.10 28.69 14.03
N VAL A 246 4.29 28.20 13.65
CA VAL A 246 5.45 28.11 14.55
C VAL A 246 5.93 29.49 15.00
N SER A 247 6.07 30.45 14.07
CA SER A 247 6.46 31.84 14.42
C SER A 247 5.45 32.54 15.34
N ARG A 248 4.18 32.13 15.33
CA ARG A 248 3.15 32.62 16.27
C ARG A 248 3.19 31.91 17.62
N LEU A 249 3.71 30.69 17.69
CA LEU A 249 3.83 29.93 18.93
C LEU A 249 5.02 30.38 19.80
N GLU A 250 6.12 30.83 19.19
CA GLU A 250 7.27 31.39 19.94
C GLU A 250 6.90 32.66 20.74
N GLY A 251 5.84 33.37 20.37
CA GLY A 251 5.31 34.50 21.13
C GLY A 251 4.31 34.17 22.23
N SER A 252 3.84 32.92 22.36
CA SER A 252 2.69 32.58 23.23
C SER A 252 2.89 31.40 24.18
N ALA A 253 4.02 30.71 24.14
CA ALA A 253 4.28 29.50 24.95
C ALA A 253 5.37 29.66 26.03
N GLY A 254 5.49 30.85 26.62
CA GLY A 254 6.43 31.12 27.72
C GLY A 254 5.87 31.06 29.15
N THR A 255 4.56 30.82 29.38
CA THR A 255 3.95 31.28 30.67
C THR A 255 3.24 30.25 31.55
N ARG A 256 3.25 28.94 31.30
CA ARG A 256 2.55 28.01 32.24
C ARG A 256 3.21 26.66 32.45
N LEU A 257 4.38 26.61 33.10
CA LEU A 257 4.79 25.45 33.92
C LEU A 257 5.75 25.79 35.09
N ALA A 258 5.81 27.04 35.55
CA ALA A 258 6.64 27.40 36.72
C ALA A 258 5.83 28.12 37.80
N ARG A 259 4.82 27.45 38.38
CA ARG A 259 4.34 27.74 39.75
C ARG A 259 3.36 26.69 40.28
N ARG A 260 3.87 25.72 41.06
CA ARG A 260 3.34 25.33 42.39
C ARG A 260 4.07 24.08 42.88
N GLY A 261 4.71 24.22 44.03
CA GLY A 261 5.42 23.19 44.76
C GLY A 261 6.03 23.91 45.94
N ASP A 262 5.24 23.95 47.01
CA ASP A 262 5.50 24.60 48.29
C ASP A 262 6.79 24.09 48.96
#